data_AF-A0A4P1RN04-F1
#
_entry.id   AF-A0A4P1RN04-F1
#
_cell.length_a   1.000
_cell.length_b   1.000
_cell.length_c   1.000
_cell.angle_alpha   90.00
_cell.angle_beta   90.00
_cell.angle_gamma   90.00
#
_symmetry.space_group_name_H-M   'P 1'
#
loop_
_entity.id
_entity.type
_entity.pdbx_description
1 polymer ?
#
loop_
_entity_poly.entity_id
_entity_poly.type
_entity_poly.pdbx_seq_one_letter_code
_entity_poly.pdbx_strand_id
1 'polypeptide(L)'
;MSSSVETGMMEPLTSGASNRIIPILKALRASSIFVYTFFLSFLLFILPRRRRLSPTSELAPPSPKKSLKRRWLIREEEDTFRRRALAQDVGMGPDDRCCRWNTSIFYGIRNNALFCRSWFPVTGHLKGILIIIHGLNEHSAHFFSGRYADFARQLTSRHFGVYAMDWIGNFITYSFIWSLVILIDGQCFPPLRWIYLRLNIGTNMIILFLSCPYFFLWVGVFFVSQVMEGVMACMVMFLLLIMSLQTQGILIIIHGLNEHSGRYADFARQLTSRHFGVYAMDWIGHGGSDGLHGYVPSLDHVVADTGAFLEKIRSENPGIPCFLFGHSTGGAVVLKAASLPHIEVMVEGIILTSPALRVKPAHPIVGAVAPIFSLVAPKFQFKGANKRGIPVSRDPEALLAKYSDPLVYTGPIRVRTGHEILRISSYLTRNFKSVTVPFFVLHGTADKVTDPLASEDLYNKAASEFKDIKLYDGFLHDLLFEPEREEIARDIINWMEKRLFAI
;
A
#
# COMPACT_ATOMS: atom_id res chain seq x y z
N MET A 1 80.98 17.77 -61.42
CA MET A 1 79.99 18.42 -62.29
C MET A 1 78.65 17.75 -62.03
N SER A 2 77.61 18.57 -61.80
CA SER A 2 76.18 18.23 -61.69
C SER A 2 75.70 17.54 -60.41
N SER A 3 75.22 18.40 -59.51
CA SER A 3 74.40 18.21 -58.31
C SER A 3 73.03 17.59 -58.57
N SER A 4 72.54 16.76 -57.65
CA SER A 4 71.09 16.60 -57.41
C SER A 4 70.83 16.66 -55.91
N VAL A 5 70.12 17.71 -55.53
CA VAL A 5 69.74 18.13 -54.18
C VAL A 5 68.62 17.24 -53.65
N GLU A 6 68.79 16.69 -52.44
CA GLU A 6 67.72 16.13 -51.63
C GLU A 6 66.75 17.24 -51.21
N THR A 7 65.51 17.18 -51.72
CA THR A 7 64.39 17.95 -51.19
C THR A 7 63.58 17.07 -50.26
N GLY A 8 63.66 17.36 -48.95
CA GLY A 8 62.82 16.78 -47.92
C GLY A 8 61.34 17.07 -48.17
N MET A 9 60.54 16.01 -48.25
CA MET A 9 59.08 16.11 -48.23
C MET A 9 58.62 16.21 -46.77
N MET A 10 58.12 17.37 -46.38
CA MET A 10 57.28 17.52 -45.18
C MET A 10 56.04 16.64 -45.32
N GLU A 11 55.82 15.73 -44.37
CA GLU A 11 54.50 15.13 -44.15
C GLU A 11 53.52 16.21 -43.65
N PRO A 12 52.37 16.41 -44.32
CA PRO A 12 51.29 17.20 -43.75
C PRO A 12 50.57 16.37 -42.69
N LEU A 13 50.77 16.72 -41.42
CA LEU A 13 49.90 16.32 -40.31
C LEU A 13 48.46 16.76 -40.60
N THR A 14 47.62 15.86 -41.12
CA THR A 14 46.17 16.10 -41.25
C THR A 14 45.32 14.95 -40.74
N SER A 15 44.93 15.10 -39.47
CA SER A 15 43.67 14.69 -38.83
C SER A 15 43.09 13.30 -39.15
N GLY A 16 43.49 12.29 -38.38
CA GLY A 16 42.76 11.01 -38.28
C GLY A 16 41.35 11.10 -37.68
N ALA A 17 40.96 12.26 -37.13
CA ALA A 17 39.63 12.51 -36.57
C ALA A 17 38.57 12.79 -37.65
N SER A 18 38.94 13.45 -38.75
CA SER A 18 38.00 13.89 -39.79
C SER A 18 37.34 12.71 -40.53
N ASN A 19 38.08 11.60 -40.73
CA ASN A 19 37.55 10.40 -41.40
C ASN A 19 36.58 9.57 -40.56
N ARG A 20 36.49 9.80 -39.24
CA ARG A 20 35.50 9.15 -38.36
C ARG A 20 34.28 10.03 -38.07
N ILE A 21 34.47 11.35 -38.05
CA ILE A 21 33.41 12.32 -37.75
C ILE A 21 32.44 12.48 -38.93
N ILE A 22 32.93 12.44 -40.18
CA ILE A 22 32.10 12.65 -41.38
C ILE A 22 31.04 11.55 -41.57
N PRO A 23 31.35 10.24 -41.41
CA PRO A 23 30.33 9.18 -41.47
C PRO A 23 29.29 9.30 -40.35
N ILE A 24 29.70 9.67 -39.13
CA ILE A 24 28.81 9.83 -37.98
C ILE A 24 27.86 11.01 -38.19
N LEU A 25 28.36 12.15 -38.66
CA LEU A 25 27.52 13.31 -39.00
C LEU A 25 26.57 13.01 -40.18
N LYS A 26 27.00 12.21 -41.15
CA LYS A 26 26.13 11.74 -42.24
C LYS A 26 25.04 10.79 -41.74
N ALA A 27 25.35 9.87 -40.83
CA ALA A 27 24.37 8.98 -40.20
C ALA A 27 23.37 9.76 -39.33
N LEU A 28 23.84 10.75 -38.55
CA LEU A 28 22.98 11.64 -37.77
C LEU A 28 22.09 12.52 -38.65
N ARG A 29 22.62 13.06 -39.77
CA ARG A 29 21.82 13.78 -40.76
C ARG A 29 20.78 12.89 -41.43
N ALA A 30 21.13 11.67 -41.83
CA ALA A 30 20.20 10.74 -42.45
C ALA A 30 19.09 10.32 -41.47
N SER A 31 19.44 10.06 -40.21
CA SER A 31 18.47 9.74 -39.15
C SER A 31 17.57 10.94 -38.83
N SER A 32 18.12 12.15 -38.84
CA SER A 32 17.36 13.39 -38.66
C SER A 32 16.38 13.61 -39.83
N ILE A 33 16.84 13.45 -41.08
CA ILE A 33 16.00 13.53 -42.28
C ILE A 33 14.89 12.48 -42.25
N PHE A 34 15.18 11.24 -41.83
CA PHE A 34 14.16 10.20 -41.68
C PHE A 34 13.09 10.58 -40.64
N VAL A 35 13.50 11.10 -39.48
CA VAL A 35 12.57 11.58 -38.45
C VAL A 35 11.74 12.75 -38.98
N TYR A 36 12.34 13.74 -39.63
CA TYR A 36 11.63 14.88 -40.22
C TYR A 36 10.66 14.45 -41.33
N THR A 37 11.06 13.50 -42.18
CA THR A 37 10.24 13.03 -43.31
C THR A 37 9.06 12.18 -42.82
N PHE A 38 9.28 11.33 -41.81
CA PHE A 38 8.22 10.61 -41.13
C PHE A 38 7.24 11.58 -40.45
N PHE A 39 7.75 12.62 -39.78
CA PHE A 39 6.95 13.63 -39.11
C PHE A 39 6.14 14.49 -40.09
N LEU A 40 6.73 14.90 -41.22
CA LEU A 40 6.07 15.69 -42.27
C LEU A 40 4.99 14.86 -42.97
N SER A 41 5.26 13.59 -43.24
CA SER A 41 4.30 12.66 -43.84
C SER A 41 3.12 12.38 -42.89
N PHE A 42 3.39 12.28 -41.58
CA PHE A 42 2.37 12.12 -40.55
C PHE A 42 1.52 13.39 -40.37
N LEU A 43 2.14 14.58 -40.41
CA LEU A 43 1.42 15.86 -40.36
C LEU A 43 0.50 16.05 -41.57
N LEU A 44 0.94 15.64 -42.75
CA LEU A 44 0.13 15.71 -43.98
C LEU A 44 -1.07 14.74 -43.96
N PHE A 45 -1.00 13.66 -43.18
CA PHE A 45 -2.13 12.74 -42.97
C PHE A 45 -3.15 13.24 -41.94
N ILE A 46 -2.74 14.09 -41.00
CA ILE A 46 -3.60 14.60 -39.91
C ILE A 46 -4.20 15.97 -40.25
N LEU A 47 -3.52 16.79 -41.07
CA LEU A 47 -4.04 18.10 -41.47
C LEU A 47 -5.22 17.93 -42.45
N PRO A 48 -6.41 18.49 -42.16
CA PRO A 48 -7.54 18.40 -43.08
C PRO A 48 -7.19 19.13 -44.38
N ARG A 49 -7.25 18.44 -45.53
CA ARG A 49 -7.24 19.09 -46.84
C ARG A 49 -8.34 20.17 -46.86
N ARG A 50 -7.95 21.45 -46.85
CA ARG A 50 -8.87 22.58 -47.04
C ARG A 50 -9.53 22.42 -48.40
N ARG A 51 -10.78 21.99 -48.43
CA ARG A 51 -11.65 22.21 -49.61
C ARG A 51 -11.95 23.71 -49.66
N ARG A 52 -11.68 24.35 -50.79
CA ARG A 52 -12.18 25.71 -51.09
C ARG A 52 -13.70 25.66 -51.02
N LEU A 53 -14.30 26.52 -50.20
CA LEU A 53 -15.75 26.75 -50.17
C LEU A 53 -16.00 28.19 -50.59
N SER A 54 -16.87 28.34 -51.58
CA SER A 54 -17.45 29.60 -52.06
C SER A 54 -18.43 30.17 -51.01
N PRO A 55 -18.69 31.49 -51.00
CA PRO A 55 -19.49 32.10 -49.96
C PRO A 55 -20.98 32.10 -50.32
N THR A 56 -21.79 31.40 -49.53
CA THR A 56 -23.20 31.76 -49.32
C THR A 56 -23.55 31.51 -47.85
N SER A 57 -24.11 32.53 -47.21
CA SER A 57 -24.45 32.54 -45.80
C SER A 57 -25.81 31.88 -45.56
N GLU A 58 -25.83 30.87 -44.70
CA GLU A 58 -27.01 30.44 -43.95
C GLU A 58 -26.54 29.71 -42.69
N LEU A 59 -27.25 29.88 -41.57
CA LEU A 59 -26.88 29.38 -40.25
C LEU A 59 -26.46 27.90 -40.27
N ALA A 60 -25.15 27.65 -40.20
CA ALA A 60 -24.61 26.31 -40.27
C ALA A 60 -24.93 25.51 -38.99
N PRO A 61 -25.40 24.25 -39.09
CA PRO A 61 -25.53 23.37 -37.94
C PRO A 61 -24.17 23.15 -37.27
N PRO A 62 -24.12 22.78 -35.97
CA PRO A 62 -22.87 22.71 -35.23
C PRO A 62 -21.84 21.82 -35.95
N SER A 63 -20.66 22.40 -36.22
CA SER A 63 -19.60 21.76 -37.00
C SER A 63 -19.33 20.30 -36.56
N PRO A 64 -19.15 19.34 -37.48
CA PRO A 64 -19.05 17.91 -37.16
C PRO A 64 -17.94 17.56 -36.15
N LYS A 65 -16.85 18.34 -36.10
CA LYS A 65 -15.77 18.18 -35.12
C LYS A 65 -16.22 18.44 -33.67
N LYS A 66 -17.09 19.43 -33.44
CA LYS A 66 -17.66 19.72 -32.10
C LYS A 66 -18.60 18.60 -31.67
N SER A 67 -19.38 18.04 -32.60
CA SER A 67 -20.26 16.89 -32.34
C SER A 67 -19.48 15.62 -31.97
N LEU A 68 -18.38 15.33 -32.67
CA LEU A 68 -17.53 14.15 -32.39
C LEU A 68 -16.81 14.26 -31.03
N LYS A 69 -16.23 15.41 -30.69
CA LYS A 69 -15.59 15.62 -29.38
C LYS A 69 -16.58 15.44 -28.23
N ARG A 70 -17.79 15.98 -28.38
CA ARG A 70 -18.87 15.83 -27.38
C ARG A 70 -19.29 14.37 -27.22
N ARG A 71 -19.51 13.63 -28.32
CA ARG A 71 -19.83 12.19 -28.25
C ARG A 71 -18.74 11.36 -27.57
N TRP A 72 -17.47 11.71 -27.80
CA TRP A 72 -16.35 10.99 -27.21
C TRP A 72 -16.24 11.23 -25.69
N LEU A 73 -16.49 12.47 -25.24
CA LEU A 73 -16.58 12.80 -23.81
C LEU A 73 -17.73 12.06 -23.12
N ILE A 74 -18.92 12.04 -23.74
CA ILE A 74 -20.08 11.31 -23.21
C ILE A 74 -19.75 9.82 -23.00
N ARG A 75 -19.06 9.19 -23.96
CA ARG A 75 -18.63 7.78 -23.81
C ARG A 75 -17.62 7.58 -22.68
N GLU A 76 -16.71 8.53 -22.46
CA GLU A 76 -15.75 8.46 -21.34
C GLU A 76 -16.47 8.58 -19.98
N GLU A 77 -17.47 9.45 -19.88
CA GLU A 77 -18.32 9.59 -18.69
C GLU A 77 -19.18 8.34 -18.46
N GLU A 78 -19.86 7.84 -19.49
CA GLU A 78 -20.65 6.59 -19.42
C GLU A 78 -19.81 5.39 -18.99
N ASP A 79 -18.60 5.24 -19.54
CA ASP A 79 -17.64 4.21 -19.14
C ASP A 79 -17.23 4.36 -17.67
N THR A 80 -16.97 5.59 -17.22
CA THR A 80 -16.65 5.89 -15.82
C THR A 80 -17.78 5.49 -14.88
N PHE A 81 -19.03 5.87 -15.19
CA PHE A 81 -20.18 5.48 -14.39
C PHE A 81 -20.37 3.97 -14.34
N ARG A 82 -20.20 3.28 -15.48
CA ARG A 82 -20.29 1.83 -15.56
C ARG A 82 -19.23 1.15 -14.68
N ARG A 83 -17.97 1.59 -14.78
CA ARG A 83 -16.88 1.05 -13.96
C ARG A 83 -17.09 1.33 -12.48
N ARG A 84 -17.59 2.50 -12.12
CA ARG A 84 -17.90 2.84 -10.72
C ARG A 84 -18.98 1.94 -10.14
N ALA A 85 -20.07 1.70 -10.89
CA ALA A 85 -21.12 0.78 -10.48
C ALA A 85 -20.56 -0.63 -10.27
N LEU A 86 -19.80 -1.14 -11.25
CA LEU A 86 -19.12 -2.44 -11.12
C LEU A 86 -18.20 -2.49 -9.89
N ALA A 87 -17.43 -1.43 -9.62
CA ALA A 87 -16.55 -1.35 -8.47
C ALA A 87 -17.31 -1.37 -7.13
N GLN A 88 -18.51 -0.80 -7.07
CA GLN A 88 -19.39 -0.87 -5.90
C GLN A 88 -19.98 -2.28 -5.72
N ASP A 89 -20.28 -2.97 -6.82
CA ASP A 89 -20.86 -4.32 -6.82
C ASP A 89 -19.82 -5.42 -6.54
N VAL A 90 -18.51 -5.16 -6.68
CA VAL A 90 -17.49 -6.14 -6.30
C VAL A 90 -17.57 -6.38 -4.80
N GLY A 91 -18.08 -7.54 -4.40
CA GLY A 91 -18.07 -7.99 -3.01
C GLY A 91 -16.64 -8.22 -2.53
N MET A 92 -16.27 -7.65 -1.38
CA MET A 92 -14.91 -7.76 -0.81
C MET A 92 -14.76 -8.96 0.12
N GLY A 93 -15.52 -10.03 -0.15
CA GLY A 93 -15.78 -11.14 0.77
C GLY A 93 -17.00 -10.87 1.67
N PRO A 94 -17.44 -11.87 2.45
CA PRO A 94 -18.51 -11.67 3.43
C PRO A 94 -18.06 -10.65 4.48
N ASP A 95 -18.97 -9.79 4.92
CA ASP A 95 -18.83 -9.13 6.23
C ASP A 95 -18.80 -10.27 7.26
N ASP A 96 -17.60 -10.64 7.69
CA ASP A 96 -17.41 -11.65 8.72
C ASP A 96 -17.19 -10.98 10.08
N ARG A 97 -17.08 -11.78 11.13
CA ARG A 97 -16.94 -11.27 12.50
C ARG A 97 -15.61 -10.53 12.74
N CYS A 98 -14.67 -10.54 11.80
CA CYS A 98 -13.32 -10.05 11.97
C CYS A 98 -13.03 -8.77 11.15
N CYS A 99 -13.73 -8.53 10.04
CA CYS A 99 -13.45 -7.42 9.14
C CYS A 99 -14.73 -6.71 8.66
N ARG A 100 -14.80 -5.39 8.81
CA ARG A 100 -15.77 -4.52 8.12
C ARG A 100 -15.11 -3.87 6.93
N TRP A 101 -15.80 -3.80 5.81
CA TRP A 101 -15.33 -3.04 4.65
C TRP A 101 -16.33 -1.98 4.22
N ASN A 102 -15.83 -0.95 3.54
CA ASN A 102 -16.67 0.12 3.01
C ASN A 102 -16.11 0.66 1.69
N THR A 103 -16.96 1.34 0.92
CA THR A 103 -16.56 2.11 -0.27
C THR A 103 -16.81 3.59 -0.04
N SER A 104 -15.97 4.44 -0.61
CA SER A 104 -16.15 5.89 -0.54
C SER A 104 -15.58 6.57 -1.78
N ILE A 105 -15.90 7.86 -1.93
CA ILE A 105 -15.31 8.71 -2.96
C ILE A 105 -14.44 9.76 -2.28
N PHE A 106 -13.19 9.83 -2.71
CA PHE A 106 -12.25 10.88 -2.36
C PHE A 106 -12.12 11.82 -3.56
N TYR A 107 -12.22 13.13 -3.33
CA TYR A 107 -11.95 14.12 -4.37
C TYR A 107 -10.49 14.52 -4.29
N GLY A 108 -9.70 14.12 -5.30
CA GLY A 108 -8.29 14.46 -5.39
C GLY A 108 -8.05 15.96 -5.55
N ILE A 109 -6.79 16.37 -5.60
CA ILE A 109 -6.38 17.80 -5.64
C ILE A 109 -6.93 18.51 -6.88
N ARG A 110 -7.22 17.76 -7.94
CA ARG A 110 -7.81 18.27 -9.19
C ARG A 110 -9.32 18.07 -9.28
N ASN A 111 -9.97 17.77 -8.16
CA ASN A 111 -11.40 17.53 -8.01
C ASN A 111 -11.94 16.38 -8.90
N ASN A 112 -11.10 15.37 -9.15
CA ASN A 112 -11.54 14.13 -9.78
C ASN A 112 -12.11 13.22 -8.69
N ALA A 113 -13.21 12.52 -8.96
CA ALA A 113 -13.76 11.51 -8.07
C ALA A 113 -12.90 10.24 -8.14
N LEU A 114 -12.15 9.97 -7.08
CA LEU A 114 -11.33 8.79 -6.90
C LEU A 114 -12.07 7.81 -6.00
N PHE A 115 -12.27 6.59 -6.49
CA PHE A 115 -12.94 5.53 -5.78
C PHE A 115 -12.00 4.91 -4.75
N CYS A 116 -12.49 4.77 -3.52
CA CYS A 116 -11.71 4.26 -2.41
C CYS A 116 -12.44 3.08 -1.77
N ARG A 117 -11.65 2.15 -1.24
CA ARG A 117 -12.11 1.05 -0.40
C ARG A 117 -11.40 1.11 0.93
N SER A 118 -12.07 0.69 1.99
CA SER A 118 -11.45 0.53 3.30
C SER A 118 -11.85 -0.78 3.94
N TRP A 119 -10.95 -1.32 4.76
CA TRP A 119 -11.15 -2.50 5.58
C TRP A 119 -10.65 -2.18 6.98
N PHE A 120 -11.46 -2.47 7.98
CA PHE A 120 -11.12 -2.25 9.37
C PHE A 120 -11.43 -3.48 10.20
N PRO A 121 -10.57 -3.78 11.20
CA PRO A 121 -10.90 -4.83 12.15
C PRO A 121 -12.25 -4.51 12.79
N VAL A 122 -13.11 -5.51 12.92
CA VAL A 122 -14.30 -5.37 13.76
C VAL A 122 -13.78 -5.19 15.18
N THR A 123 -13.88 -3.96 15.70
CA THR A 123 -13.50 -3.64 17.07
C THR A 123 -14.46 -4.35 18.02
N GLY A 124 -14.09 -5.56 18.43
CA GLY A 124 -14.68 -6.20 19.58
C GLY A 124 -14.10 -5.57 20.84
N HIS A 125 -14.95 -5.02 21.71
CA HIS A 125 -14.54 -4.80 23.08
C HIS A 125 -14.25 -6.17 23.69
N LEU A 126 -12.99 -6.46 24.05
CA LEU A 126 -12.76 -7.48 25.05
C LEU A 126 -13.45 -6.94 26.30
N LYS A 127 -14.56 -7.57 26.71
CA LYS A 127 -15.40 -7.04 27.79
C LYS A 127 -14.69 -7.09 29.15
N GLY A 128 -13.57 -7.82 29.21
CA GLY A 128 -12.76 -8.01 30.40
C GLY A 128 -11.79 -9.18 30.25
N ILE A 129 -10.62 -9.14 30.87
CA ILE A 129 -9.87 -10.34 31.24
C ILE A 129 -10.32 -10.73 32.64
N LEU A 130 -10.88 -11.92 32.79
CA LEU A 130 -11.19 -12.55 34.06
C LEU A 130 -10.03 -13.44 34.51
N ILE A 131 -9.34 -13.04 35.56
CA ILE A 131 -8.38 -13.90 36.27
C ILE A 131 -9.11 -14.54 37.44
N ILE A 132 -9.06 -15.86 37.56
CA ILE A 132 -9.63 -16.58 38.71
C ILE A 132 -8.48 -17.18 39.51
N ILE A 133 -8.35 -16.73 40.75
CA ILE A 133 -7.45 -17.31 41.75
C ILE A 133 -8.30 -18.31 42.54
N HIS A 134 -7.93 -19.59 42.50
CA HIS A 134 -8.63 -20.64 43.26
C HIS A 134 -8.17 -20.69 44.72
N GLY A 135 -8.93 -21.36 45.58
CA GLY A 135 -8.55 -21.58 46.99
C GLY A 135 -7.34 -22.53 47.12
N LEU A 136 -6.70 -22.52 48.28
CA LEU A 136 -5.60 -23.45 48.58
C LEU A 136 -6.08 -24.91 48.48
N ASN A 137 -5.25 -25.76 47.86
CA ASN A 137 -5.47 -27.18 47.48
C ASN A 137 -6.26 -27.47 46.19
N GLU A 138 -6.55 -26.47 45.33
CA GLU A 138 -6.98 -26.73 43.94
C GLU A 138 -5.80 -26.54 42.96
N HIS A 139 -5.90 -27.13 41.76
CA HIS A 139 -4.93 -26.95 40.67
C HIS A 139 -5.67 -26.47 39.40
N SER A 140 -5.10 -25.49 38.71
CA SER A 140 -5.57 -24.90 37.45
C SER A 140 -5.82 -25.94 36.35
N ALA A 141 -5.14 -27.08 36.40
CA ALA A 141 -5.35 -28.21 35.50
C ALA A 141 -6.80 -28.76 35.52
N HIS A 142 -7.49 -28.66 36.67
CA HIS A 142 -8.90 -29.06 36.80
C HIS A 142 -9.89 -27.97 36.38
N PHE A 143 -9.43 -26.77 36.00
CA PHE A 143 -10.30 -25.66 35.66
C PHE A 143 -10.83 -25.76 34.22
N PHE A 144 -9.95 -26.07 33.26
CA PHE A 144 -10.32 -26.23 31.85
C PHE A 144 -10.89 -27.62 31.52
N SER A 145 -10.80 -28.56 32.46
CA SER A 145 -11.28 -29.96 32.32
C SER A 145 -12.37 -30.34 33.33
N GLY A 146 -12.66 -29.52 34.34
CA GLY A 146 -13.57 -29.82 35.44
C GLY A 146 -14.71 -28.81 35.62
N ARG A 147 -15.15 -28.59 36.87
CA ARG A 147 -16.41 -27.91 37.24
C ARG A 147 -16.61 -26.49 36.70
N TYR A 148 -15.54 -25.81 36.27
CA TYR A 148 -15.59 -24.43 35.77
C TYR A 148 -15.35 -24.30 34.25
N ALA A 149 -15.13 -25.42 33.54
CA ALA A 149 -14.80 -25.43 32.12
C ALA A 149 -15.94 -24.88 31.25
N ASP A 150 -17.20 -25.20 31.58
CA ASP A 150 -18.37 -24.69 30.86
C ASP A 150 -18.56 -23.17 31.09
N PHE A 151 -18.27 -22.70 32.30
CA PHE A 151 -18.31 -21.27 32.64
C PHE A 151 -17.21 -20.48 31.94
N ALA A 152 -15.98 -20.99 31.91
CA ALA A 152 -14.86 -20.41 31.17
C ALA A 152 -15.13 -20.38 29.66
N ARG A 153 -15.70 -21.45 29.09
CA ARG A 153 -16.13 -21.51 27.68
C ARG A 153 -17.23 -20.50 27.38
N GLN A 154 -18.23 -20.36 28.26
CA GLN A 154 -19.29 -19.35 28.11
C GLN A 154 -18.74 -17.92 28.15
N LEU A 155 -17.79 -17.61 29.03
CA LEU A 155 -17.16 -16.30 29.10
C LEU A 155 -16.25 -16.00 27.90
N THR A 156 -15.46 -16.98 27.47
CA THR A 156 -14.64 -16.87 26.25
C THR A 156 -15.52 -16.62 25.02
N SER A 157 -16.65 -17.32 24.91
CA SER A 157 -17.64 -17.10 23.84
C SER A 157 -18.25 -15.68 23.84
N ARG A 158 -18.20 -14.99 24.99
CA ARG A 158 -18.70 -13.63 25.20
C ARG A 158 -17.59 -12.57 25.23
N HIS A 159 -16.40 -12.92 24.72
CA HIS A 159 -15.26 -12.02 24.54
C HIS A 159 -14.60 -11.59 25.86
N PHE A 160 -14.51 -12.51 26.82
CA PHE A 160 -13.66 -12.36 28.00
C PHE A 160 -12.43 -13.27 27.88
N GLY A 161 -11.24 -12.76 28.16
CA GLY A 161 -10.05 -13.62 28.32
C GLY A 161 -10.09 -14.28 29.70
N VAL A 162 -10.01 -15.61 29.80
CA VAL A 162 -10.08 -16.32 31.09
C VAL A 162 -8.73 -16.97 31.40
N TYR A 163 -8.13 -16.58 32.53
CA TYR A 163 -6.85 -17.12 33.01
C TYR A 163 -7.01 -17.68 34.43
N ALA A 164 -6.37 -18.82 34.69
CA ALA A 164 -6.29 -19.42 36.02
C ALA A 164 -4.83 -19.42 36.48
N MET A 165 -4.58 -19.08 37.74
CA MET A 165 -3.24 -19.13 38.34
C MET A 165 -3.21 -20.07 39.55
N ASP A 166 -2.16 -20.88 39.63
CA ASP A 166 -1.86 -21.74 40.78
C ASP A 166 -1.10 -20.97 41.85
N TRP A 167 -1.41 -21.26 43.12
CA TRP A 167 -0.62 -20.78 44.25
C TRP A 167 0.74 -21.48 44.26
N ILE A 168 1.83 -20.71 44.16
CA ILE A 168 3.19 -21.20 44.39
C ILE A 168 3.62 -20.70 45.79
N GLY A 169 3.37 -21.50 46.83
CA GLY A 169 3.92 -21.23 48.16
C GLY A 169 3.20 -21.91 49.33
N ASN A 170 3.98 -22.48 50.25
CA ASN A 170 3.51 -23.01 51.53
C ASN A 170 3.21 -21.87 52.53
N PHE A 171 2.10 -22.05 53.22
CA PHE A 171 1.41 -21.18 54.19
C PHE A 171 2.24 -20.66 55.38
N ILE A 172 2.00 -19.40 55.80
CA ILE A 172 1.77 -18.89 57.20
C ILE A 172 2.39 -17.49 57.44
N THR A 173 1.59 -16.68 58.15
CA THR A 173 1.86 -15.38 58.84
C THR A 173 1.84 -14.05 58.06
N TYR A 174 0.82 -13.27 58.47
CA TYR A 174 0.67 -11.81 58.54
C TYR A 174 1.79 -10.89 58.05
N SER A 175 1.34 -9.81 57.39
CA SER A 175 2.08 -8.59 57.02
C SER A 175 2.98 -8.66 55.80
N PHE A 176 2.43 -8.74 54.59
CA PHE A 176 3.14 -8.21 53.42
C PHE A 176 2.19 -7.50 52.45
N ILE A 177 2.42 -6.19 52.32
CA ILE A 177 2.03 -5.35 51.20
C ILE A 177 2.65 -5.97 49.95
N TRP A 178 1.85 -6.55 49.05
CA TRP A 178 2.35 -7.02 47.77
C TRP A 178 1.99 -6.03 46.67
N SER A 179 3.04 -5.43 46.13
CA SER A 179 3.04 -4.77 44.84
C SER A 179 2.74 -5.81 43.76
N LEU A 180 1.62 -5.66 43.06
CA LEU A 180 1.32 -6.43 41.86
C LEU A 180 2.23 -5.93 40.73
N VAL A 181 3.27 -6.70 40.39
CA VAL A 181 4.04 -6.51 39.15
C VAL A 181 3.30 -7.25 38.05
N ILE A 182 2.70 -6.51 37.12
CA ILE A 182 2.05 -7.11 35.95
C ILE A 182 3.11 -7.20 34.84
N LEU A 183 3.35 -8.42 34.37
CA LEU A 183 4.11 -8.70 33.14
C LEU A 183 3.11 -8.78 31.98
N ILE A 184 3.15 -7.80 31.08
CA ILE A 184 2.48 -7.84 29.78
C ILE A 184 3.59 -7.72 28.74
N ASP A 185 3.70 -8.68 27.83
CA ASP A 185 4.73 -8.69 26.77
C ASP A 185 6.18 -8.53 27.28
N GLY A 186 6.49 -9.14 28.43
CA GLY A 186 7.86 -9.15 28.97
C GLY A 186 8.35 -7.83 29.59
N GLN A 187 7.49 -6.82 29.75
CA GLN A 187 7.84 -5.58 30.45
C GLN A 187 7.30 -5.54 31.90
N CYS A 188 8.14 -5.10 32.84
CA CYS A 188 7.80 -4.92 34.25
C CYS A 188 7.37 -3.47 34.54
N PHE A 189 6.19 -3.29 35.13
CA PHE A 189 5.71 -1.99 35.59
C PHE A 189 6.02 -1.74 37.09
N PRO A 190 6.28 -0.49 37.51
CA PRO A 190 6.62 -0.15 38.90
C PRO A 190 5.44 -0.31 39.88
N PRO A 191 5.71 -0.42 41.21
CA PRO A 191 4.69 -0.67 42.22
C PRO A 191 3.66 0.47 42.35
N LEU A 192 2.37 0.12 42.30
CA LEU A 192 1.22 1.05 42.35
C LEU A 192 0.98 1.63 43.76
N ARG A 193 0.59 2.91 43.85
CA ARG A 193 0.10 3.57 45.09
C ARG A 193 -1.43 3.52 45.17
N TRP A 194 -1.96 3.14 46.34
CA TRP A 194 -3.39 2.91 46.57
C TRP A 194 -4.10 4.10 47.25
N ILE A 195 -5.36 4.37 46.89
CA ILE A 195 -6.25 5.34 47.57
C ILE A 195 -7.45 4.58 48.15
N TYR A 196 -7.79 4.84 49.42
CA TYR A 196 -8.79 4.09 50.20
C TYR A 196 -10.10 4.89 50.33
N LEU A 197 -11.24 4.30 49.97
CA LEU A 197 -12.58 4.84 50.22
C LEU A 197 -13.48 3.73 50.79
N ARG A 198 -13.99 3.93 52.00
CA ARG A 198 -14.84 2.98 52.73
C ARG A 198 -16.30 3.34 52.48
N LEU A 199 -17.03 2.52 51.72
CA LEU A 199 -18.49 2.63 51.62
C LEU A 199 -19.14 1.62 52.57
N ASN A 200 -19.92 2.12 53.52
CA ASN A 200 -20.48 1.32 54.61
C ASN A 200 -21.90 0.88 54.25
N ILE A 201 -22.03 -0.24 53.53
CA ILE A 201 -23.33 -0.87 53.23
C ILE A 201 -23.21 -2.37 53.53
N GLY A 202 -23.51 -2.77 54.78
CA GLY A 202 -24.04 -4.08 55.23
C GLY A 202 -23.36 -5.42 54.85
N THR A 203 -22.39 -5.41 53.95
CA THR A 203 -21.61 -6.55 53.44
C THR A 203 -20.25 -5.96 53.07
N ASN A 204 -19.16 -6.61 53.48
CA ASN A 204 -17.79 -6.09 53.30
C ASN A 204 -17.37 -6.08 51.81
N MET A 205 -17.93 -5.15 51.04
CA MET A 205 -17.57 -4.88 49.66
C MET A 205 -16.57 -3.71 49.64
N ILE A 206 -15.32 -3.98 49.29
CA ILE A 206 -14.28 -2.96 49.14
C ILE A 206 -14.09 -2.72 47.63
N ILE A 207 -14.42 -1.53 47.13
CA ILE A 207 -14.16 -1.15 45.74
C ILE A 207 -12.93 -0.23 45.73
N LEU A 208 -11.87 -0.63 45.02
CA LEU A 208 -10.64 0.15 44.86
C LEU A 208 -10.65 0.85 43.50
N PHE A 209 -10.40 2.15 43.49
CA PHE A 209 -10.28 2.96 42.27
C PHE A 209 -8.82 3.35 42.02
N LEU A 210 -8.34 3.14 40.80
CA LEU A 210 -7.05 3.63 40.31
C LEU A 210 -7.30 4.41 39.02
N SER A 211 -6.80 5.65 38.95
CA SER A 211 -6.77 6.45 37.74
C SER A 211 -5.39 6.35 37.09
N CYS A 212 -5.34 5.94 35.83
CA CYS A 212 -4.16 6.00 34.97
C CYS A 212 -4.59 6.71 33.67
N PRO A 213 -3.77 7.62 33.11
CA PRO A 213 -4.18 8.41 31.94
C PRO A 213 -4.41 7.61 30.66
N TYR A 214 -4.12 6.30 30.63
CA TYR A 214 -4.24 5.49 29.41
C TYR A 214 -5.26 4.34 29.47
N PHE A 215 -5.83 3.97 30.61
CA PHE A 215 -6.80 2.86 30.70
C PHE A 215 -7.71 2.99 31.94
N PHE A 216 -9.02 2.77 31.82
CA PHE A 216 -9.98 2.81 32.93
C PHE A 216 -10.86 1.55 33.04
N LEU A 217 -10.76 0.84 34.17
CA LEU A 217 -11.78 0.70 35.25
C LEU A 217 -11.45 -0.57 36.06
N TRP A 218 -11.04 -0.42 37.32
CA TRP A 218 -10.83 -1.55 38.24
C TRP A 218 -12.06 -1.71 39.13
N VAL A 219 -12.66 -2.91 39.15
CA VAL A 219 -13.72 -3.27 40.11
C VAL A 219 -13.32 -4.58 40.79
N GLY A 220 -12.71 -4.49 41.96
CA GLY A 220 -12.62 -5.62 42.88
C GLY A 220 -13.92 -5.73 43.68
N VAL A 221 -14.56 -6.91 43.69
CA VAL A 221 -15.66 -7.22 44.60
C VAL A 221 -15.14 -8.23 45.61
N PHE A 222 -15.13 -7.85 46.90
CA PHE A 222 -14.79 -8.75 48.00
C PHE A 222 -16.07 -9.35 48.58
N PHE A 223 -16.12 -10.68 48.68
CA PHE A 223 -17.12 -11.37 49.51
C PHE A 223 -16.42 -11.92 50.76
N VAL A 224 -16.82 -11.43 51.92
CA VAL A 224 -16.53 -12.08 53.21
C VAL A 224 -17.85 -12.60 53.73
N SER A 225 -18.16 -13.88 53.51
CA SER A 225 -19.24 -14.53 54.25
C SER A 225 -18.70 -14.91 55.63
N GLN A 226 -19.17 -14.25 56.69
CA GLN A 226 -19.08 -14.86 58.02
C GLN A 226 -20.10 -15.99 58.07
N VAL A 227 -19.61 -17.23 58.14
CA VAL A 227 -20.37 -18.34 58.71
C VAL A 227 -19.44 -19.01 59.73
N MET A 228 -20.02 -19.26 60.89
CA MET A 228 -19.35 -19.82 62.06
C MET A 228 -18.75 -21.21 61.78
N GLU A 229 -17.57 -21.43 62.35
CA GLU A 229 -16.85 -22.71 62.54
C GLU A 229 -16.31 -23.43 61.28
N GLY A 230 -14.98 -23.40 61.12
CA GLY A 230 -14.24 -24.26 60.18
C GLY A 230 -13.77 -23.54 58.91
N VAL A 231 -12.46 -23.34 58.78
CA VAL A 231 -11.84 -22.49 57.76
C VAL A 231 -11.97 -23.07 56.35
N MET A 232 -12.71 -22.37 55.47
CA MET A 232 -12.45 -22.35 54.03
C MET A 232 -12.70 -20.92 53.51
N ALA A 233 -11.64 -20.13 53.42
CA ALA A 233 -11.71 -18.82 52.75
C ALA A 233 -11.43 -19.03 51.26
N CYS A 234 -12.47 -18.99 50.42
CA CYS A 234 -12.29 -18.95 48.98
C CYS A 234 -12.13 -17.49 48.54
N MET A 235 -10.89 -17.09 48.24
CA MET A 235 -10.59 -15.73 47.77
C MET A 235 -10.69 -15.71 46.25
N VAL A 236 -11.86 -15.32 45.71
CA VAL A 236 -12.02 -15.13 44.27
C VAL A 236 -11.77 -13.66 43.94
N MET A 237 -10.58 -13.35 43.42
CA MET A 237 -10.25 -12.01 42.93
C MET A 237 -10.71 -11.92 41.47
N PHE A 238 -11.63 -11.00 41.16
CA PHE A 238 -12.03 -10.71 39.79
C PHE A 238 -11.17 -9.57 39.26
N LEU A 239 -10.23 -9.88 38.36
CA LEU A 239 -9.68 -8.86 37.46
C LEU A 239 -10.66 -8.69 36.30
N LEU A 240 -10.83 -7.46 35.80
CA LEU A 240 -11.59 -7.17 34.58
C LEU A 240 -10.77 -6.20 33.72
N LEU A 241 -9.88 -6.71 32.88
CA LEU A 241 -9.17 -5.85 31.91
C LEU A 241 -10.02 -5.68 30.65
N ILE A 242 -10.70 -4.54 30.50
CA ILE A 242 -11.39 -4.20 29.25
C ILE A 242 -10.32 -3.81 28.22
N MET A 243 -9.89 -4.76 27.40
CA MET A 243 -9.00 -4.48 26.27
C MET A 243 -9.84 -4.08 25.06
N SER A 244 -9.73 -2.84 24.62
CA SER A 244 -10.20 -2.48 23.28
C SER A 244 -9.19 -3.03 22.28
N LEU A 245 -9.62 -3.87 21.35
CA LEU A 245 -8.80 -4.21 20.17
C LEU A 245 -8.70 -2.96 19.29
N GLN A 246 -7.76 -2.08 19.63
CA GLN A 246 -7.54 -0.83 18.91
C GLN A 246 -6.67 -1.11 17.67
N THR A 247 -7.00 -0.45 16.57
CA THR A 247 -6.20 -0.49 15.34
C THR A 247 -4.75 -0.10 15.63
N GLN A 248 -3.79 -0.99 15.35
CA GLN A 248 -2.37 -0.79 15.65
C GLN A 248 -1.67 0.12 14.64
N GLY A 249 -2.13 0.10 13.40
CA GLY A 249 -1.63 0.95 12.32
C GLY A 249 -2.56 0.91 11.11
N ILE A 250 -2.34 1.81 10.16
CA ILE A 250 -3.11 1.90 8.92
C ILE A 250 -2.19 1.72 7.73
N LEU A 251 -2.54 0.83 6.80
CA LEU A 251 -1.88 0.69 5.51
C LEU A 251 -2.71 1.31 4.38
N ILE A 252 -2.09 2.20 3.60
CA ILE A 252 -2.72 2.82 2.44
C ILE A 252 -2.13 2.23 1.16
N ILE A 253 -2.96 1.54 0.37
CA ILE A 253 -2.58 0.78 -0.83
C ILE A 253 -2.77 1.64 -2.09
N ILE A 254 -1.68 1.79 -2.85
CA ILE A 254 -1.66 2.35 -4.20
C ILE A 254 -1.34 1.21 -5.19
N HIS A 255 -2.35 0.79 -5.94
CA HIS A 255 -2.26 -0.37 -6.84
C HIS A 255 -1.37 -0.11 -8.08
N GLY A 256 -1.01 -1.21 -8.77
CA GLY A 256 -0.23 -1.18 -10.01
C GLY A 256 -1.00 -0.62 -11.22
N LEU A 257 -0.28 -0.40 -12.32
CA LEU A 257 -0.89 0.07 -13.57
C LEU A 257 -1.92 -0.93 -14.08
N ASN A 258 -3.04 -0.42 -14.60
CA ASN A 258 -4.13 -1.18 -15.22
C ASN A 258 -4.92 -2.09 -14.26
N GLU A 259 -4.69 -1.98 -12.95
CA GLU A 259 -5.43 -2.72 -11.91
C GLU A 259 -6.43 -1.82 -11.16
N HIS A 260 -6.88 -2.27 -9.99
CA HIS A 260 -7.71 -1.50 -9.05
C HIS A 260 -7.55 -2.05 -7.62
N SER A 261 -7.99 -1.27 -6.63
CA SER A 261 -7.96 -1.55 -5.19
C SER A 261 -8.64 -2.87 -4.78
N GLY A 262 -9.70 -3.26 -5.47
CA GLY A 262 -10.52 -4.44 -5.13
C GLY A 262 -9.74 -5.76 -5.20
N ARG A 263 -8.67 -5.81 -5.99
CA ARG A 263 -7.80 -6.99 -6.07
C ARG A 263 -7.05 -7.27 -4.77
N TYR A 264 -6.93 -6.29 -3.88
CA TYR A 264 -6.16 -6.40 -2.64
C TYR A 264 -7.04 -6.80 -1.44
N ALA A 265 -8.28 -7.25 -1.66
CA ALA A 265 -9.20 -7.61 -0.59
C ALA A 265 -8.67 -8.73 0.32
N ASP A 266 -8.04 -9.77 -0.24
CA ASP A 266 -7.45 -10.87 0.55
C ASP A 266 -6.30 -10.38 1.43
N PHE A 267 -5.41 -9.57 0.87
CA PHE A 267 -4.32 -8.95 1.63
C PHE A 267 -4.86 -8.02 2.72
N ALA A 268 -5.90 -7.24 2.42
CA ALA A 268 -6.55 -6.37 3.40
C ALA A 268 -7.16 -7.18 4.56
N ARG A 269 -7.77 -8.34 4.28
CA ARG A 269 -8.29 -9.25 5.33
C ARG A 269 -7.19 -9.83 6.22
N GLN A 270 -6.03 -10.17 5.64
CA GLN A 270 -4.88 -10.61 6.42
C GLN A 270 -4.38 -9.50 7.35
N LEU A 271 -4.31 -8.26 6.87
CA LEU A 271 -3.96 -7.10 7.69
C LEU A 271 -4.98 -6.82 8.80
N THR A 272 -6.28 -6.86 8.51
CA THR A 272 -7.31 -6.63 9.53
C THR A 272 -7.33 -7.73 10.60
N SER A 273 -6.99 -8.98 10.24
CA SER A 273 -6.81 -10.07 11.22
C SER A 273 -5.65 -9.80 12.20
N ARG A 274 -4.75 -8.89 11.85
CA ARG A 274 -3.62 -8.41 12.67
C ARG A 274 -3.85 -6.99 13.19
N HIS A 275 -5.11 -6.57 13.27
CA HIS A 275 -5.52 -5.26 13.80
C HIS A 275 -4.97 -4.04 13.04
N PHE A 276 -4.64 -4.19 11.75
CA PHE A 276 -4.36 -3.06 10.87
C PHE A 276 -5.63 -2.59 10.15
N GLY A 277 -5.81 -1.27 10.07
CA GLY A 277 -6.77 -0.66 9.15
C GLY A 277 -6.16 -0.60 7.75
N VAL A 278 -6.98 -0.70 6.72
CA VAL A 278 -6.52 -0.64 5.33
C VAL A 278 -7.38 0.33 4.54
N TYR A 279 -6.74 1.20 3.78
CA TYR A 279 -7.39 1.98 2.73
C TYR A 279 -6.73 1.64 1.40
N ALA A 280 -7.50 1.65 0.32
CA ALA A 280 -6.97 1.48 -1.02
C ALA A 280 -7.68 2.45 -1.98
N MET A 281 -6.91 3.11 -2.83
CA MET A 281 -7.42 4.12 -3.77
C MET A 281 -7.26 3.64 -5.21
N ASP A 282 -8.36 3.62 -5.95
CA ASP A 282 -8.34 3.58 -7.41
C ASP A 282 -7.89 4.96 -7.89
N TRP A 283 -6.71 5.06 -8.50
CA TRP A 283 -6.22 6.35 -8.99
C TRP A 283 -6.73 6.64 -10.40
N ILE A 284 -6.61 7.90 -10.84
CA ILE A 284 -7.20 8.40 -12.08
C ILE A 284 -7.03 7.43 -13.27
N GLY A 285 -8.12 7.18 -14.00
CA GLY A 285 -8.18 6.29 -15.15
C GLY A 285 -8.19 4.79 -14.80
N HIS A 286 -8.40 4.41 -13.54
CA HIS A 286 -8.42 3.02 -13.09
C HIS A 286 -9.65 2.71 -12.23
N GLY A 287 -10.01 1.43 -12.16
CA GLY A 287 -11.09 0.93 -11.30
C GLY A 287 -12.37 1.76 -11.40
N GLY A 288 -12.95 2.12 -10.25
CA GLY A 288 -14.15 2.95 -10.15
C GLY A 288 -13.92 4.48 -10.26
N SER A 289 -12.70 4.91 -10.55
CA SER A 289 -12.32 6.33 -10.56
C SER A 289 -12.58 7.01 -11.90
N ASP A 290 -12.65 8.34 -11.84
CA ASP A 290 -12.81 9.20 -13.01
C ASP A 290 -11.70 9.02 -14.06
N GLY A 291 -12.00 9.48 -15.27
CA GLY A 291 -11.07 9.59 -16.38
C GLY A 291 -11.03 8.36 -17.28
N LEU A 292 -10.50 8.56 -18.48
CA LEU A 292 -10.36 7.53 -19.51
C LEU A 292 -9.62 6.28 -18.98
N HIS A 293 -10.25 5.12 -19.07
CA HIS A 293 -9.71 3.85 -18.57
C HIS A 293 -8.35 3.52 -19.17
N GLY A 294 -7.33 3.31 -18.33
CA GLY A 294 -5.94 3.08 -18.71
C GLY A 294 -5.22 4.33 -19.25
N TYR A 295 -5.68 5.53 -18.90
CA TYR A 295 -5.03 6.81 -19.24
C TYR A 295 -4.72 7.65 -18.01
N VAL A 296 -3.42 7.88 -17.82
CA VAL A 296 -2.89 8.73 -16.76
C VAL A 296 -2.31 9.99 -17.39
N PRO A 297 -2.85 11.19 -17.07
CA PRO A 297 -2.35 12.44 -17.63
C PRO A 297 -1.01 12.88 -17.01
N SER A 298 -0.75 12.57 -15.75
CA SER A 298 0.53 12.81 -15.08
C SER A 298 0.62 11.94 -13.82
N LEU A 299 1.74 11.26 -13.61
CA LEU A 299 1.98 10.54 -12.35
C LEU A 299 2.28 11.48 -11.18
N ASP A 300 2.66 12.74 -11.44
CA ASP A 300 2.82 13.74 -10.36
C ASP A 300 1.48 14.12 -9.74
N HIS A 301 0.39 14.09 -10.53
CA HIS A 301 -0.95 14.27 -9.97
C HIS A 301 -1.33 13.12 -9.04
N VAL A 302 -0.96 11.89 -9.40
CA VAL A 302 -1.23 10.70 -8.57
C VAL A 302 -0.42 10.74 -7.27
N VAL A 303 0.84 11.18 -7.34
CA VAL A 303 1.68 11.44 -6.16
C VAL A 303 1.02 12.48 -5.25
N ALA A 304 0.53 13.58 -5.81
CA ALA A 304 -0.12 14.63 -5.05
C ALA A 304 -1.45 14.13 -4.43
N ASP A 305 -2.28 13.41 -5.20
CA ASP A 305 -3.52 12.79 -4.71
C ASP A 305 -3.23 11.76 -3.59
N THR A 306 -2.12 11.02 -3.68
CA THR A 306 -1.66 10.10 -2.61
C THR A 306 -1.35 10.85 -1.32
N GLY A 307 -0.66 11.99 -1.42
CA GLY A 307 -0.38 12.86 -0.27
C GLY A 307 -1.65 13.39 0.38
N ALA A 308 -2.55 13.97 -0.41
CA ALA A 308 -3.83 14.48 0.10
C ALA A 308 -4.72 13.38 0.69
N PHE A 309 -4.68 12.17 0.14
CA PHE A 309 -5.41 11.02 0.68
C PHE A 309 -4.84 10.57 2.03
N LEU A 310 -3.51 10.54 2.16
CA LEU A 310 -2.84 10.28 3.44
C LEU A 310 -3.20 11.35 4.50
N GLU A 311 -3.16 12.63 4.15
CA GLU A 311 -3.56 13.72 5.05
C GLU A 311 -4.99 13.55 5.56
N LYS A 312 -5.92 13.26 4.65
CA LYS A 312 -7.32 12.96 4.99
C LYS A 312 -7.42 11.79 5.95
N ILE A 313 -6.77 10.66 5.64
CA ILE A 313 -6.83 9.45 6.47
C ILE A 313 -6.25 9.71 7.86
N ARG A 314 -5.13 10.42 7.97
CA ARG A 314 -4.55 10.80 9.26
C ARG A 314 -5.49 11.70 10.07
N SER A 315 -6.19 12.62 9.41
CA SER A 315 -7.15 13.50 10.09
C SER A 315 -8.36 12.73 10.64
N GLU A 316 -8.79 11.67 9.95
CA GLU A 316 -9.89 10.80 10.38
C GLU A 316 -9.46 9.77 11.43
N ASN A 317 -8.16 9.53 11.58
CA ASN A 317 -7.57 8.52 12.47
C ASN A 317 -6.43 9.11 13.31
N PRO A 318 -6.71 10.10 14.18
CA PRO A 318 -5.68 10.79 14.94
C PRO A 318 -4.92 9.83 15.86
N GLY A 319 -3.59 9.93 15.85
CA GLY A 319 -2.70 9.12 16.71
C GLY A 319 -2.46 7.69 16.22
N ILE A 320 -3.05 7.26 15.10
CA ILE A 320 -2.81 5.92 14.54
C ILE A 320 -1.64 6.00 13.53
N PRO A 321 -0.58 5.20 13.70
CA PRO A 321 0.54 5.14 12.77
C PRO A 321 0.10 4.77 11.34
N CYS A 322 0.68 5.41 10.33
CA CYS A 322 0.30 5.18 8.93
C CYS A 322 1.49 4.66 8.11
N PHE A 323 1.20 3.76 7.17
CA PHE A 323 2.13 3.18 6.21
C PHE A 323 1.58 3.35 4.80
N LEU A 324 2.47 3.42 3.81
CA LEU A 324 2.09 3.38 2.39
C LEU A 324 2.55 2.07 1.77
N PHE A 325 1.67 1.43 1.01
CA PHE A 325 1.99 0.29 0.17
C PHE A 325 1.84 0.66 -1.31
N GLY A 326 2.83 0.30 -2.13
CA GLY A 326 2.76 0.47 -3.56
C GLY A 326 3.22 -0.75 -4.33
N HIS A 327 2.41 -1.20 -5.29
CA HIS A 327 2.76 -2.26 -6.22
C HIS A 327 3.12 -1.69 -7.60
N SER A 328 4.20 -2.16 -8.23
CA SER A 328 4.54 -1.79 -9.62
C SER A 328 4.63 -0.28 -9.82
N THR A 329 3.84 0.28 -10.74
CA THR A 329 3.73 1.74 -10.93
C THR A 329 3.26 2.48 -9.66
N GLY A 330 2.37 1.87 -8.88
CA GLY A 330 1.99 2.37 -7.55
C GLY A 330 3.16 2.41 -6.57
N GLY A 331 4.09 1.47 -6.66
CA GLY A 331 5.36 1.49 -5.91
C GLY A 331 6.24 2.69 -6.26
N ALA A 332 6.34 3.05 -7.53
CA ALA A 332 7.06 4.26 -7.95
C ALA A 332 6.35 5.54 -7.46
N VAL A 333 5.02 5.57 -7.47
CA VAL A 333 4.22 6.68 -6.93
C VAL A 333 4.47 6.82 -5.42
N VAL A 334 4.36 5.74 -4.65
CA VAL A 334 4.57 5.74 -3.20
C VAL A 334 5.99 6.17 -2.84
N LEU A 335 7.00 5.62 -3.52
CA LEU A 335 8.39 6.02 -3.27
C LEU A 335 8.62 7.51 -3.55
N LYS A 336 8.04 8.03 -4.65
CA LYS A 336 8.15 9.45 -4.98
C LYS A 336 7.39 10.33 -3.96
N ALA A 337 6.20 9.92 -3.54
CA ALA A 337 5.40 10.64 -2.56
C ALA A 337 6.13 10.72 -1.21
N ALA A 338 6.62 9.59 -0.71
CA ALA A 338 7.33 9.50 0.55
C ALA A 338 8.74 10.13 0.52
N SER A 339 9.25 10.52 -0.64
CA SER A 339 10.46 11.36 -0.76
C SER A 339 10.17 12.86 -0.59
N LEU A 340 8.89 13.26 -0.46
CA LEU A 340 8.51 14.63 -0.15
C LEU A 340 8.53 14.82 1.37
N PRO A 341 9.27 15.82 1.92
CA PRO A 341 9.47 15.94 3.37
C PRO A 341 8.17 16.00 4.19
N HIS A 342 7.14 16.66 3.68
CA HIS A 342 5.84 16.74 4.36
C HIS A 342 5.10 15.40 4.41
N ILE A 343 5.30 14.51 3.42
CA ILE A 343 4.72 13.15 3.42
C ILE A 343 5.57 12.19 4.24
N GLU A 344 6.90 12.32 4.17
CA GLU A 344 7.85 11.48 4.90
C GLU A 344 7.56 11.48 6.41
N VAL A 345 7.34 12.67 7.00
CA VAL A 345 7.00 12.81 8.43
C VAL A 345 5.60 12.29 8.78
N MET A 346 4.82 11.87 7.78
CA MET A 346 3.47 11.36 7.97
C MET A 346 3.35 9.84 7.93
N VAL A 347 4.44 9.14 7.64
CA VAL A 347 4.44 7.68 7.53
C VAL A 347 5.52 7.06 8.38
N GLU A 348 5.22 5.90 8.97
CA GLU A 348 6.22 5.12 9.70
C GLU A 348 7.11 4.30 8.78
N GLY A 349 6.64 4.05 7.56
CA GLY A 349 7.42 3.41 6.51
C GLY A 349 6.60 3.15 5.25
N ILE A 350 7.31 2.77 4.20
CA ILE A 350 6.72 2.39 2.92
C ILE A 350 7.04 0.94 2.55
N ILE A 351 6.08 0.26 1.94
CA ILE A 351 6.21 -1.11 1.45
C ILE A 351 6.07 -1.11 -0.06
N LEU A 352 7.06 -1.67 -0.75
CA LEU A 352 7.16 -1.63 -2.20
C LEU A 352 7.23 -3.06 -2.76
N THR A 353 6.26 -3.46 -3.57
CA THR A 353 6.29 -4.76 -4.26
C THR A 353 6.54 -4.56 -5.76
N SER A 354 7.62 -5.14 -6.25
CA SER A 354 8.08 -5.07 -7.65
C SER A 354 7.97 -3.64 -8.24
N PRO A 355 8.53 -2.60 -7.55
CA PRO A 355 8.28 -1.21 -7.92
C PRO A 355 8.83 -0.87 -9.31
N ALA A 356 8.12 -0.02 -10.05
CA ALA A 356 8.47 0.41 -11.42
C ALA A 356 9.65 1.41 -11.45
N LEU A 357 10.80 1.01 -10.92
CA LEU A 357 12.01 1.81 -10.81
C LEU A 357 12.84 1.77 -12.09
N ARG A 358 12.82 0.64 -12.81
CA ARG A 358 13.44 0.51 -14.13
C ARG A 358 12.55 -0.35 -15.02
N VAL A 359 11.97 0.31 -16.03
CA VAL A 359 11.09 -0.30 -17.03
C VAL A 359 11.74 -0.14 -18.40
N LYS A 360 11.93 -1.24 -19.13
CA LYS A 360 12.51 -1.19 -20.48
C LYS A 360 11.41 -0.84 -21.50
N PRO A 361 11.58 0.19 -22.33
CA PRO A 361 10.64 0.44 -23.42
C PRO A 361 10.70 -0.72 -24.42
N ALA A 362 9.58 -1.01 -25.08
CA ALA A 362 9.51 -2.07 -26.09
C ALA A 362 10.51 -1.88 -27.25
N HIS A 363 10.92 -0.64 -27.52
CA HIS A 363 11.98 -0.32 -28.48
C HIS A 363 12.72 0.96 -28.06
N PRO A 364 14.06 1.08 -28.23
CA PRO A 364 14.82 2.27 -27.84
C PRO A 364 14.29 3.58 -28.43
N ILE A 365 13.82 3.54 -29.68
CA ILE A 365 13.21 4.70 -30.35
C ILE A 365 11.98 5.22 -29.60
N VAL A 366 11.20 4.34 -28.96
CA VAL A 366 10.01 4.74 -28.18
C VAL A 366 10.42 5.67 -27.04
N GLY A 367 11.52 5.40 -26.35
CA GLY A 367 12.02 6.29 -25.29
C GLY A 367 12.39 7.69 -25.80
N ALA A 368 12.99 7.78 -26.99
CA ALA A 368 13.41 9.03 -27.59
C ALA A 368 12.24 9.88 -28.13
N VAL A 369 11.22 9.24 -28.73
CA VAL A 369 10.08 9.95 -29.33
C VAL A 369 8.89 10.13 -28.38
N ALA A 370 8.87 9.38 -27.26
CA ALA A 370 7.79 9.43 -26.29
C ALA A 370 7.44 10.84 -25.80
N PRO A 371 8.39 11.75 -25.46
CA PRO A 371 8.04 13.09 -24.97
C PRO A 371 7.25 13.91 -26.01
N ILE A 372 7.66 13.86 -27.28
CA ILE A 372 7.02 14.59 -28.38
C ILE A 372 5.67 13.96 -28.71
N PHE A 373 5.63 12.63 -28.85
CA PHE A 373 4.40 11.93 -29.20
C PHE A 373 3.36 11.97 -28.07
N SER A 374 3.81 12.04 -26.82
CA SER A 374 2.98 12.26 -25.62
C SER A 374 2.26 13.61 -25.66
N LEU A 375 2.84 14.65 -26.28
CA LEU A 375 2.20 15.95 -26.46
C LEU A 375 1.21 15.94 -27.62
N VAL A 376 1.56 15.29 -28.73
CA VAL A 376 0.79 15.33 -29.99
C VAL A 376 -0.39 14.35 -29.98
N ALA A 377 -0.19 13.13 -29.45
CA ALA A 377 -1.19 12.06 -29.45
C ALA A 377 -1.23 11.31 -28.10
N PRO A 378 -1.49 12.01 -26.97
CA PRO A 378 -1.37 11.46 -25.62
C PRO A 378 -2.23 10.21 -25.36
N LYS A 379 -3.46 10.21 -25.90
CA LYS A 379 -4.46 9.15 -25.72
C LYS A 379 -4.30 7.99 -26.70
N PHE A 380 -3.34 8.07 -27.64
CA PHE A 380 -3.13 7.02 -28.64
C PHE A 380 -2.61 5.74 -28.00
N GLN A 381 -3.07 4.60 -28.52
CA GLN A 381 -2.70 3.27 -28.08
C GLN A 381 -1.77 2.64 -29.11
N PHE A 382 -0.53 2.33 -28.72
CA PHE A 382 0.36 1.57 -29.60
C PHE A 382 -0.10 0.13 -29.68
N LYS A 383 -0.73 -0.24 -30.80
CA LYS A 383 -1.05 -1.64 -31.11
C LYS A 383 0.25 -2.37 -31.50
N GLY A 384 1.02 -2.82 -30.51
CA GLY A 384 2.21 -3.66 -30.68
C GLY A 384 1.87 -5.16 -30.58
N ALA A 385 2.61 -5.99 -31.31
CA ALA A 385 2.28 -7.37 -31.72
C ALA A 385 2.28 -8.48 -30.63
N ASN A 386 2.16 -8.16 -29.34
CA ASN A 386 2.01 -9.19 -28.31
C ASN A 386 0.53 -9.40 -27.98
N LYS A 387 -0.10 -10.34 -28.69
CA LYS A 387 -1.48 -10.79 -28.43
C LYS A 387 -1.64 -11.56 -27.10
N ARG A 388 -0.52 -11.94 -26.46
CA ARG A 388 -0.47 -12.56 -25.13
C ARG A 388 0.49 -11.72 -24.27
N GLY A 389 -0.01 -11.18 -23.16
CA GLY A 389 0.78 -10.34 -22.24
C GLY A 389 1.94 -11.12 -21.61
N ILE A 390 2.88 -10.40 -21.00
CA ILE A 390 3.92 -11.01 -20.16
C ILE A 390 3.21 -11.58 -18.92
N PRO A 391 3.39 -12.87 -18.58
CA PRO A 391 2.79 -13.43 -17.37
C PRO A 391 3.34 -12.71 -16.14
N VAL A 392 2.42 -12.28 -15.27
CA VAL A 392 2.72 -11.48 -14.08
C VAL A 392 2.71 -12.31 -12.79
N SER A 393 2.12 -13.50 -12.81
CA SER A 393 2.10 -14.47 -11.70
C SER A 393 2.23 -15.89 -12.28
N ARG A 394 2.76 -16.83 -11.48
CA ARG A 394 2.80 -18.26 -11.82
C ARG A 394 1.43 -18.93 -11.63
N ASP A 395 0.54 -18.33 -10.85
CA ASP A 395 -0.78 -18.87 -10.56
C ASP A 395 -1.76 -18.63 -11.74
N PRO A 396 -2.22 -19.69 -12.43
CA PRO A 396 -3.15 -19.55 -13.54
C PRO A 396 -4.52 -19.00 -13.13
N GLU A 397 -4.98 -19.26 -11.89
CA GLU A 397 -6.25 -18.73 -11.39
C GLU A 397 -6.16 -17.22 -11.16
N ALA A 398 -5.04 -16.75 -10.60
CA ALA A 398 -4.78 -15.34 -10.42
C ALA A 398 -4.70 -14.57 -11.76
N LEU A 399 -4.09 -15.19 -12.78
CA LEU A 399 -4.06 -14.63 -14.14
C LEU A 399 -5.46 -14.59 -14.76
N LEU A 400 -6.24 -15.67 -14.63
CA LEU A 400 -7.61 -15.71 -15.14
C LEU A 400 -8.45 -14.62 -14.48
N ALA A 401 -8.45 -14.56 -13.14
CA ALA A 401 -9.17 -13.55 -12.37
C ALA A 401 -8.77 -12.13 -12.80
N LYS A 402 -7.48 -11.87 -13.03
CA LYS A 402 -6.99 -10.57 -13.52
C LYS A 402 -7.51 -10.20 -14.89
N TYR A 403 -7.39 -11.08 -15.87
CA TYR A 403 -7.69 -10.75 -17.25
C TYR A 403 -9.18 -10.91 -17.61
N SER A 404 -9.98 -11.54 -16.75
CA SER A 404 -11.45 -11.55 -16.84
C SER A 404 -12.13 -10.38 -16.15
N ASP A 405 -11.42 -9.64 -15.29
CA ASP A 405 -11.99 -8.53 -14.53
C ASP A 405 -12.29 -7.31 -15.43
N PRO A 406 -13.55 -6.83 -15.51
CA PRO A 406 -13.89 -5.67 -16.33
C PRO A 406 -13.30 -4.34 -15.83
N LEU A 407 -12.87 -4.25 -14.57
CA LEU A 407 -12.21 -3.07 -14.01
C LEU A 407 -10.72 -3.02 -14.34
N VAL A 408 -10.12 -4.16 -14.71
CA VAL A 408 -8.74 -4.24 -15.18
C VAL A 408 -8.65 -3.76 -16.62
N TYR A 409 -7.73 -2.85 -16.90
CA TYR A 409 -7.51 -2.36 -18.26
C TYR A 409 -6.60 -3.31 -19.05
N THR A 410 -7.19 -4.08 -19.96
CA THR A 410 -6.47 -5.08 -20.78
C THR A 410 -6.02 -4.56 -22.14
N GLY A 411 -6.32 -3.31 -22.47
CA GLY A 411 -5.93 -2.72 -23.75
C GLY A 411 -4.45 -2.26 -23.79
N PRO A 412 -3.96 -1.83 -24.96
CA PRO A 412 -2.57 -1.39 -25.10
C PRO A 412 -2.29 -0.12 -24.28
N ILE A 413 -1.08 -0.04 -23.71
CA ILE A 413 -0.63 1.13 -22.96
C ILE A 413 -0.73 2.39 -23.84
N ARG A 414 -1.32 3.43 -23.28
CA ARG A 414 -1.41 4.75 -23.93
C ARG A 414 -0.10 5.49 -23.84
N VAL A 415 0.20 6.26 -24.88
CA VAL A 415 1.49 6.96 -25.03
C VAL A 415 1.81 7.81 -23.82
N ARG A 416 0.87 8.68 -23.39
CA ARG A 416 1.12 9.56 -22.24
C ARG A 416 1.46 8.76 -21.00
N THR A 417 0.71 7.70 -20.74
CA THR A 417 0.90 6.84 -19.56
C THR A 417 2.25 6.13 -19.59
N GLY A 418 2.63 5.55 -20.73
CA GLY A 418 3.97 4.97 -20.89
C GLY A 418 5.09 6.00 -20.70
N HIS A 419 4.92 7.22 -21.23
CA HIS A 419 5.88 8.30 -21.03
C HIS A 419 6.00 8.70 -19.55
N GLU A 420 4.89 8.84 -18.82
CA GLU A 420 4.91 9.17 -17.40
C GLU A 420 5.63 8.10 -16.57
N ILE A 421 5.45 6.81 -16.88
CA ILE A 421 6.15 5.70 -16.21
C ILE A 421 7.66 5.81 -16.43
N LEU A 422 8.11 6.05 -17.67
CA LEU A 422 9.53 6.26 -17.96
C LEU A 422 10.08 7.50 -17.25
N ARG A 423 9.28 8.57 -17.15
CA ARG A 423 9.65 9.82 -16.48
C ARG A 423 9.84 9.62 -14.98
N ILE A 424 8.89 8.98 -14.29
CA ILE A 424 8.99 8.74 -12.83
C ILE A 424 10.12 7.76 -12.49
N SER A 425 10.27 6.68 -13.28
CA SER A 425 11.35 5.69 -13.13
C SER A 425 12.73 6.35 -13.27
N SER A 426 12.91 7.19 -14.30
CA SER A 426 14.16 7.93 -14.49
C SER A 426 14.42 8.97 -13.41
N TYR A 427 13.37 9.58 -12.84
CA TYR A 427 13.52 10.51 -11.71
C TYR A 427 14.00 9.77 -10.46
N LEU A 428 13.33 8.68 -10.08
CA LEU A 428 13.63 7.93 -8.86
C LEU A 428 15.04 7.34 -8.88
N THR A 429 15.43 6.69 -9.97
CA THR A 429 16.76 6.05 -10.09
C THR A 429 17.93 7.04 -9.99
N ARG A 430 17.72 8.31 -10.35
CA ARG A 430 18.73 9.37 -10.19
C ARG A 430 18.80 9.90 -8.76
N ASN A 431 17.76 9.66 -7.95
CA ASN A 431 17.57 10.26 -6.64
C ASN A 431 17.48 9.22 -5.50
N PHE A 432 17.88 7.96 -5.71
CA PHE A 432 17.83 6.96 -4.63
C PHE A 432 18.55 7.40 -3.36
N LYS A 433 19.67 8.11 -3.49
CA LYS A 433 20.44 8.62 -2.34
C LYS A 433 19.66 9.60 -1.45
N SER A 434 18.60 10.22 -1.94
CA SER A 434 17.76 11.12 -1.14
C SER A 434 16.61 10.39 -0.43
N VAL A 435 16.46 9.08 -0.60
CA VAL A 435 15.41 8.30 0.06
C VAL A 435 15.84 8.00 1.49
N THR A 436 15.19 8.67 2.45
CA THR A 436 15.45 8.56 3.90
C THR A 436 14.31 7.85 4.65
N VAL A 437 13.09 7.89 4.13
CA VAL A 437 11.92 7.19 4.72
C VAL A 437 12.22 5.71 4.98
N PRO A 438 11.79 5.13 6.11
CA PRO A 438 11.89 3.69 6.34
C PRO A 438 11.18 2.89 5.24
N PHE A 439 11.77 1.80 4.75
CA PHE A 439 11.13 1.01 3.69
C PHE A 439 11.42 -0.48 3.71
N PHE A 440 10.47 -1.25 3.15
CA PHE A 440 10.66 -2.64 2.78
C PHE A 440 10.39 -2.82 1.29
N VAL A 441 11.38 -3.32 0.54
CA VAL A 441 11.22 -3.62 -0.88
C VAL A 441 11.23 -5.13 -1.13
N LEU A 442 10.18 -5.63 -1.76
CA LEU A 442 10.01 -7.04 -2.13
C LEU A 442 9.99 -7.18 -3.65
N HIS A 443 10.69 -8.16 -4.22
CA HIS A 443 10.73 -8.35 -5.67
C HIS A 443 10.92 -9.83 -6.05
N GLY A 444 10.28 -10.29 -7.11
CA GLY A 444 10.55 -11.62 -7.70
C GLY A 444 11.76 -11.59 -8.62
N THR A 445 12.67 -12.58 -8.52
CA THR A 445 13.90 -12.61 -9.33
C THR A 445 13.63 -12.93 -10.81
N ALA A 446 12.49 -13.55 -11.12
CA ALA A 446 12.07 -13.89 -12.48
C ALA A 446 11.10 -12.87 -13.09
N ASP A 447 10.92 -11.71 -12.45
CA ASP A 447 10.09 -10.63 -12.98
C ASP A 447 10.59 -10.15 -14.35
N LYS A 448 9.67 -10.11 -15.33
CA LYS A 448 9.90 -9.68 -16.71
C LYS A 448 9.30 -8.31 -17.03
N VAL A 449 8.58 -7.72 -16.09
CA VAL A 449 7.92 -6.41 -16.19
C VAL A 449 8.79 -5.32 -15.59
N THR A 450 9.27 -5.53 -14.36
CA THR A 450 10.21 -4.63 -13.68
C THR A 450 11.53 -5.33 -13.37
N ASP A 451 12.62 -4.56 -13.27
CA ASP A 451 13.96 -5.10 -13.04
C ASP A 451 14.25 -5.23 -11.53
N PRO A 452 14.44 -6.46 -10.99
CA PRO A 452 14.76 -6.67 -9.57
C PRO A 452 16.08 -6.02 -9.16
N LEU A 453 17.05 -5.89 -10.07
CA LEU A 453 18.31 -5.18 -9.79
C LEU A 453 18.08 -3.70 -9.43
N ALA A 454 16.97 -3.11 -9.89
CA ALA A 454 16.62 -1.74 -9.52
C ALA A 454 16.14 -1.64 -8.06
N SER A 455 15.53 -2.70 -7.51
CA SER A 455 15.19 -2.78 -6.09
C SER A 455 16.43 -2.96 -5.22
N GLU A 456 17.40 -3.78 -5.67
CA GLU A 456 18.71 -3.87 -5.00
C GLU A 456 19.46 -2.54 -5.04
N ASP A 457 19.45 -1.85 -6.18
CA ASP A 457 20.02 -0.51 -6.30
C ASP A 457 19.38 0.48 -5.33
N LEU A 458 18.05 0.46 -5.18
CA LEU A 458 17.34 1.28 -4.20
C LEU A 458 17.82 0.97 -2.79
N TYR A 459 17.83 -0.31 -2.40
CA TYR A 459 18.28 -0.75 -1.08
C TYR A 459 19.71 -0.28 -0.79
N ASN A 460 20.63 -0.53 -1.72
CA ASN A 460 22.05 -0.21 -1.55
C ASN A 460 22.33 1.30 -1.52
N LYS A 461 21.59 2.10 -2.30
CA LYS A 461 21.88 3.53 -2.47
C LYS A 461 21.07 4.46 -1.57
N ALA A 462 19.92 4.02 -1.04
CA ALA A 462 19.09 4.84 -0.19
C ALA A 462 19.77 5.21 1.13
N ALA A 463 19.51 6.43 1.61
CA ALA A 463 20.02 6.95 2.88
C ALA A 463 19.17 6.54 4.10
N SER A 464 18.06 5.82 3.89
CA SER A 464 17.22 5.29 4.97
C SER A 464 18.02 4.40 5.93
N GLU A 465 17.85 4.66 7.23
CA GLU A 465 18.48 3.90 8.31
C GLU A 465 17.71 2.61 8.64
N PHE A 466 16.39 2.59 8.40
CA PHE A 466 15.53 1.43 8.60
C PHE A 466 15.00 0.95 7.25
N LYS A 467 15.81 0.13 6.58
CA LYS A 467 15.49 -0.44 5.27
C LYS A 467 15.71 -1.94 5.23
N ASP A 468 14.84 -2.62 4.49
CA ASP A 468 14.93 -4.06 4.25
C ASP A 468 14.63 -4.40 2.78
N ILE A 469 15.14 -5.55 2.32
CA ILE A 469 14.90 -6.08 0.98
C ILE A 469 14.70 -7.59 1.04
N LYS A 470 13.68 -8.10 0.35
CA LYS A 470 13.48 -9.54 0.14
C LYS A 470 13.29 -9.86 -1.35
N LEU A 471 14.21 -10.63 -1.91
CA LEU A 471 14.12 -11.15 -3.27
C LEU A 471 13.62 -12.58 -3.24
N TYR A 472 12.54 -12.87 -3.98
CA TYR A 472 11.91 -14.19 -4.04
C TYR A 472 12.35 -14.93 -5.29
N ASP A 473 13.07 -16.03 -5.10
CA ASP A 473 13.67 -16.76 -6.22
C ASP A 473 12.62 -17.45 -7.10
N GLY A 474 12.64 -17.14 -8.40
CA GLY A 474 11.70 -17.70 -9.39
C GLY A 474 10.32 -17.04 -9.43
N PHE A 475 10.03 -16.08 -8.53
CA PHE A 475 8.75 -15.38 -8.49
C PHE A 475 8.69 -14.32 -9.59
N LEU A 476 7.47 -14.04 -10.08
CA LEU A 476 7.19 -13.05 -11.12
C LEU A 476 6.80 -11.69 -10.49
N HIS A 477 5.99 -10.90 -11.20
CA HIS A 477 5.74 -9.50 -10.91
C HIS A 477 4.76 -9.26 -9.75
N ASP A 478 3.63 -9.96 -9.76
CA ASP A 478 2.47 -9.74 -8.90
C ASP A 478 2.60 -10.57 -7.61
N LEU A 479 3.56 -10.23 -6.72
CA LEU A 479 3.91 -11.06 -5.55
C LEU A 479 2.72 -11.45 -4.65
N LEU A 480 1.79 -10.53 -4.38
CA LEU A 480 0.59 -10.82 -3.58
C LEU A 480 -0.44 -11.70 -4.29
N PHE A 481 -0.15 -12.11 -5.53
CA PHE A 481 -0.97 -12.98 -6.36
C PHE A 481 -0.18 -14.20 -6.86
N GLU A 482 0.99 -14.46 -6.29
CA GLU A 482 1.73 -15.72 -6.45
C GLU A 482 1.09 -16.84 -5.61
N PRO A 483 1.37 -18.12 -5.90
CA PRO A 483 0.90 -19.24 -5.08
C PRO A 483 1.23 -19.08 -3.59
N GLU A 484 2.39 -18.52 -3.28
CA GLU A 484 2.92 -18.28 -1.93
C GLU A 484 2.54 -16.88 -1.39
N ARG A 485 1.48 -16.24 -1.90
CA ARG A 485 1.01 -14.90 -1.45
C ARG A 485 0.85 -14.74 0.07
N GLU A 486 0.49 -15.81 0.78
CA GLU A 486 0.34 -15.84 2.24
C GLU A 486 1.68 -15.74 2.97
N GLU A 487 2.81 -16.08 2.33
CA GLU A 487 4.14 -15.78 2.84
C GLU A 487 4.45 -14.29 2.66
N ILE A 488 4.23 -13.78 1.44
CA ILE A 488 4.51 -12.38 1.08
C ILE A 488 3.78 -11.41 2.02
N ALA A 489 2.48 -11.65 2.23
CA ALA A 489 1.66 -10.82 3.11
C ALA A 489 2.15 -10.87 4.56
N ARG A 490 2.57 -12.03 5.04
CA ARG A 490 3.08 -12.22 6.40
C ARG A 490 4.41 -11.52 6.61
N ASP A 491 5.31 -11.53 5.63
CA ASP A 491 6.57 -10.79 5.71
C ASP A 491 6.33 -9.27 5.77
N ILE A 492 5.38 -8.78 4.98
CA ILE A 492 4.99 -7.35 5.02
C ILE A 492 4.44 -7.00 6.41
N ILE A 493 3.52 -7.80 6.94
CA ILE A 493 2.93 -7.59 8.27
C ILE A 493 4.01 -7.62 9.35
N ASN A 494 4.89 -8.63 9.34
CA ASN A 494 5.97 -8.76 10.32
C ASN A 494 6.92 -7.56 10.28
N TRP A 495 7.23 -7.04 9.09
CA TRP A 495 8.06 -5.85 8.95
C TRP A 495 7.36 -4.61 9.51
N MET A 496 6.06 -4.45 9.26
CA MET A 496 5.25 -3.35 9.81
C MET A 496 5.16 -3.43 11.33
N GLU A 497 4.87 -4.60 11.91
CA GLU A 497 4.85 -4.83 13.35
C GLU A 497 6.22 -4.51 13.97
N LYS A 498 7.32 -5.01 13.39
CA LYS A 498 8.68 -4.69 13.82
C LYS A 498 8.96 -3.18 13.82
N ARG A 499 8.47 -2.46 12.81
CA ARG A 499 8.62 -1.00 12.74
C ARG A 499 7.84 -0.30 13.85
N LEU A 500 6.62 -0.74 14.13
CA LEU A 500 5.81 -0.21 15.24
C LEU A 500 6.46 -0.43 16.60
N PHE A 501 7.08 -1.59 16.83
CA PHE A 501 7.81 -1.87 18.08
C PHE A 501 9.10 -1.05 18.25
N ALA A 502 9.66 -0.51 17.16
CA ALA A 502 10.89 0.27 17.19
C ALA A 502 10.67 1.78 17.39
N ILE A 503 9.42 2.23 17.41
CA ILE A 503 8.98 3.61 17.68
C ILE A 503 8.59 3.70 19.15
#